data_AF-A0A5J5AMP2-F1
#
_entry.id   AF-A0A5J5AMP2-F1
#
_cell.length_a   1.000
_cell.length_b   1.000
_cell.length_c   1.000
_cell.angle_alpha   90.00
_cell.angle_beta   90.00
_cell.angle_gamma   90.00
#
_symmetry.space_group_name_H-M   'P 1'
#
loop_
_entity.id
_entity.type
_entity.pdbx_description
1 polymer ?
#
loop_
_entity_poly.entity_id
_entity_poly.type
_entity_poly.pdbx_seq_one_letter_code
_entity_poly.pdbx_strand_id
1 'polypeptide(L)'
;MTLINQCSTFAESSCSLSSVSTLLRACKTIRNLEQVHTIIIQKGLEQDHFLITRFISLCYSLSSNIAYATSVFDRVFQPNIYLWNTQMKGLFE
;
A
#
# COMPACT_ATOMS: atom_id res chain seq x y z
N MET A 1 -30.67 0.70 23.06
CA MET A 1 -29.81 0.00 22.08
C MET A 1 -29.27 1.07 21.15
N THR A 2 -27.98 1.34 21.32
CA THR A 2 -27.39 2.68 21.21
C THR A 2 -27.36 3.22 19.78
N LEU A 3 -27.55 4.54 19.71
CA LEU A 3 -27.60 5.40 18.54
C LEU A 3 -26.35 5.29 17.65
N ILE A 4 -26.63 5.39 16.35
CA ILE A 4 -25.68 5.50 15.24
C ILE A 4 -24.94 6.83 15.39
N ASN A 5 -23.68 6.79 15.83
CA ASN A 5 -22.79 7.94 15.82
C ASN A 5 -22.20 8.12 14.42
N GLN A 6 -22.91 8.85 13.57
CA GLN A 6 -22.35 9.51 12.39
C GLN A 6 -21.75 10.86 12.82
N CYS A 7 -20.48 10.91 13.27
CA CYS A 7 -19.68 12.15 13.23
C CYS A 7 -18.19 11.95 13.62
N SER A 8 -17.41 11.04 13.01
CA SER A 8 -15.94 10.96 13.31
C SER A 8 -15.02 10.26 12.27
N THR A 9 -15.34 10.10 10.99
CA THR A 9 -14.48 9.26 10.09
C THR A 9 -14.07 9.86 8.74
N PHE A 10 -14.17 11.18 8.54
CA PHE A 10 -13.74 11.79 7.26
C PHE A 10 -12.52 12.71 7.36
N ALA A 11 -12.03 13.05 8.56
CA ALA A 11 -10.93 14.03 8.73
C ALA A 11 -9.59 13.42 9.17
N GLU A 12 -9.54 12.20 9.71
CA GLU A 12 -8.28 11.60 10.19
C GLU A 12 -7.51 10.80 9.12
N SER A 13 -8.16 10.35 8.05
CA SER A 13 -7.56 9.50 7.02
C SER A 13 -6.68 10.27 6.01
N SER A 14 -7.03 11.51 5.67
CA SER A 14 -6.39 12.29 4.60
C SER A 14 -4.96 12.75 4.92
N CYS A 15 -4.67 13.05 6.19
CA CYS A 15 -3.34 13.48 6.63
C CYS A 15 -2.35 12.30 6.73
N SER A 16 -2.88 11.10 6.99
CA SER A 16 -2.08 9.88 7.11
C SER A 16 -1.61 9.35 5.74
N LEU A 17 -2.48 9.38 4.72
CA LEU A 17 -2.20 8.88 3.38
C LEU A 17 -1.22 9.78 2.60
N SER A 18 -1.37 11.10 2.72
CA SER A 18 -0.47 12.08 2.11
C SER A 18 0.97 11.93 2.62
N SER A 19 1.12 11.64 3.91
CA SER A 19 2.41 11.37 4.55
C SER A 19 3.06 10.10 4.01
N VAL A 20 2.33 8.98 3.93
CA VAL A 20 2.88 7.70 3.42
C VAL A 20 3.22 7.78 1.93
N SER A 21 2.38 8.44 1.13
CA SER A 21 2.65 8.67 -0.30
C SER A 21 3.94 9.46 -0.54
N THR A 22 4.25 10.41 0.35
CA THR A 22 5.50 11.18 0.31
C THR A 22 6.70 10.31 0.68
N LEU A 23 6.56 9.45 1.68
CA LEU A 23 7.60 8.47 2.05
C LEU A 23 7.90 7.49 0.91
N LEU A 24 6.86 6.98 0.23
CA LEU A 24 7.03 6.12 -0.95
C LEU A 24 7.82 6.82 -2.07
N ARG A 25 7.58 8.11 -2.30
CA ARG A 25 8.34 8.90 -3.29
C ARG A 25 9.82 9.07 -2.92
N ALA A 26 10.12 9.16 -1.62
CA ALA A 26 11.48 9.31 -1.13
C ALA A 26 12.23 7.97 -1.00
N CYS A 27 11.51 6.84 -1.13
CA CYS A 27 12.06 5.51 -0.96
C CYS A 27 13.03 5.15 -2.10
N LYS A 28 14.30 4.89 -1.75
CA LYS A 28 15.37 4.52 -2.70
C LYS A 28 16.01 3.17 -2.43
N THR A 29 15.64 2.52 -1.33
CA THR A 29 16.23 1.25 -0.89
C THR A 29 15.13 0.31 -0.40
N ILE A 30 15.39 -1.00 -0.49
CA ILE A 30 14.45 -2.00 0.04
C ILE A 30 14.18 -1.83 1.54
N ARG A 31 15.21 -1.42 2.31
CA ARG A 31 15.07 -1.15 3.74
C ARG A 31 14.07 -0.02 4.02
N ASN A 32 14.10 1.05 3.23
CA ASN A 32 13.11 2.12 3.37
C ASN A 32 11.71 1.62 2.99
N LEU A 33 11.61 0.74 2.00
CA LEU A 33 10.33 0.19 1.58
C LEU A 33 9.71 -0.70 2.67
N GLU A 34 10.50 -1.53 3.33
CA GLU A 34 10.06 -2.36 4.48
C GLU A 34 9.59 -1.50 5.66
N GLN A 35 10.28 -0.39 5.93
CA GLN A 35 9.85 0.58 6.95
C GLN A 35 8.50 1.21 6.58
N VAL A 36 8.33 1.59 5.31
CA VAL A 36 7.06 2.12 4.82
C VAL A 36 5.95 1.07 4.89
N HIS A 37 6.23 -0.19 4.56
CA HIS A 37 5.26 -1.27 4.70
C HIS A 37 4.79 -1.43 6.16
N THR A 38 5.72 -1.35 7.11
CA THR A 38 5.40 -1.39 8.54
C THR A 38 4.44 -0.25 8.91
N ILE A 39 4.67 0.97 8.40
CA ILE A 39 3.79 2.13 8.62
C ILE A 39 2.41 1.91 7.98
N ILE A 40 2.35 1.33 6.78
CA ILE A 40 1.10 1.00 6.08
C ILE A 40 0.24 0.07 6.94
N ILE A 41 0.84 -1.02 7.46
CA ILE A 41 0.15 -1.99 8.32
C ILE A 41 -0.31 -1.33 9.62
N GLN A 42 0.58 -0.58 10.30
CA GLN A 42 0.23 0.09 11.56
C GLN A 42 -0.94 1.08 11.41
N LYS A 43 -1.08 1.68 10.22
CA LYS A 43 -2.15 2.62 9.90
C LYS A 43 -3.39 1.95 9.29
N GLY A 44 -3.38 0.62 9.08
CA GLY A 44 -4.47 -0.10 8.43
C GLY A 44 -4.70 0.31 6.97
N LEU A 45 -3.66 0.81 6.28
CA LEU A 45 -3.75 1.30 4.90
C LEU A 45 -3.47 0.20 3.86
N GLU A 46 -3.39 -1.05 4.29
CA GLU A 46 -3.14 -2.21 3.43
C GLU A 46 -4.26 -2.50 2.41
N GLN A 47 -5.43 -1.87 2.57
CA GLN A 47 -6.56 -2.00 1.65
C GLN A 47 -6.71 -0.78 0.72
N ASP A 48 -5.83 0.23 0.81
CA ASP A 48 -5.82 1.35 -0.13
C ASP A 48 -5.19 0.90 -1.45
N HIS A 49 -6.03 0.60 -2.44
CA HIS A 49 -5.55 0.05 -3.71
C HIS A 49 -4.56 0.97 -4.44
N PHE A 50 -4.73 2.29 -4.33
CA PHE A 50 -3.83 3.24 -4.98
C PHE A 50 -2.44 3.22 -4.32
N LEU A 51 -2.43 3.25 -2.99
CA LEU A 51 -1.21 3.17 -2.20
C LEU A 51 -0.46 1.86 -2.43
N ILE A 52 -1.17 0.73 -2.39
CA ILE A 52 -0.56 -0.59 -2.55
C ILE A 52 -0.08 -0.83 -3.99
N THR A 53 -0.81 -0.33 -4.99
CA THR A 53 -0.33 -0.38 -6.39
C THR A 53 1.03 0.29 -6.51
N ARG A 54 1.19 1.48 -5.91
CA ARG A 54 2.45 2.22 -5.92
C ARG A 54 3.54 1.51 -5.10
N PHE A 55 3.19 0.95 -3.95
CA PHE A 55 4.10 0.18 -3.11
C PHE A 55 4.67 -1.02 -3.88
N ILE A 56 3.80 -1.83 -4.50
CA ILE A 56 4.17 -3.03 -5.25
C ILE A 56 5.05 -2.67 -6.44
N SER A 57 4.72 -1.60 -7.18
CA SER A 57 5.55 -1.13 -8.28
C SER A 57 6.98 -0.77 -7.82
N LEU A 58 7.14 -0.16 -6.64
CA LEU A 58 8.46 0.12 -6.07
C LEU A 58 9.17 -1.14 -5.57
N CYS A 59 8.42 -2.12 -5.05
CA CYS A 59 8.98 -3.40 -4.62
C CYS A 59 9.71 -4.11 -5.77
N TYR A 60 9.05 -4.22 -6.91
CA TYR A 60 9.65 -4.79 -8.13
C TYR A 60 10.85 -3.96 -8.60
N SER A 61 10.72 -2.63 -8.63
CA SER A 61 11.81 -1.75 -9.09
C SER A 61 13.05 -1.74 -8.20
N LEU A 62 12.92 -1.92 -6.87
CA LEU A 62 14.02 -1.75 -5.92
C LEU A 62 14.69 -3.05 -5.48
N SER A 63 14.01 -4.19 -5.61
CA SER A 63 14.50 -5.45 -5.04
C SER A 63 14.33 -6.66 -5.95
N SER A 64 13.56 -6.54 -7.04
CA SER A 64 13.11 -7.69 -7.84
C SER A 64 12.56 -8.84 -6.99
N ASN A 65 12.13 -8.57 -5.75
CA ASN A 65 11.69 -9.58 -4.81
C ASN A 65 10.21 -9.88 -5.05
N ILE A 66 10.00 -10.81 -5.97
CA ILE A 66 8.67 -11.28 -6.38
C ILE A 66 7.88 -11.83 -5.20
N ALA A 67 8.52 -12.60 -4.31
CA ALA A 67 7.85 -13.20 -3.16
C ALA A 67 7.30 -12.13 -2.21
N TYR A 68 8.07 -11.07 -1.96
CA TYR A 68 7.64 -9.99 -1.09
C TYR A 68 6.47 -9.19 -1.69
N ALA A 69 6.57 -8.78 -2.95
CA ALA A 69 5.49 -8.08 -3.64
C ALA A 69 4.19 -8.89 -3.67
N THR A 70 4.29 -10.20 -3.97
CA THR A 70 3.15 -11.13 -3.99
C THR A 70 2.51 -11.27 -2.61
N SER A 71 3.32 -11.36 -1.55
CA SER A 71 2.80 -11.44 -0.17
C SER A 71 2.02 -10.21 0.27
N VAL A 72 2.35 -9.02 -0.27
CA VAL A 72 1.60 -7.78 -0.03
C VAL A 72 0.31 -7.77 -0.84
N PHE A 73 0.38 -8.17 -2.11
CA PHE A 73 -0.77 -8.29 -3.00
C PHE A 73 -1.84 -9.23 -2.43
N ASP A 74 -1.44 -10.41 -1.94
CA ASP A 74 -2.33 -11.44 -1.43
C ASP A 74 -3.15 -11.01 -0.19
N ARG A 75 -2.72 -9.94 0.49
CA ARG A 75 -3.44 -9.36 1.64
C ARG A 75 -4.53 -8.37 1.24
N VAL A 76 -4.56 -7.92 -0.01
CA VAL A 76 -5.56 -6.97 -0.50
C VAL A 76 -6.87 -7.70 -0.82
N PHE A 77 -7.97 -7.23 -0.25
CA PHE A 77 -9.29 -7.75 -0.54
C PHE A 77 -9.82 -7.16 -1.84
N GLN A 78 -10.24 -8.02 -2.78
CA GLN A 78 -10.82 -7.60 -4.08
C GLN A 78 -9.95 -6.58 -4.85
N PRO A 79 -8.69 -6.93 -5.19
CA PRO A 79 -7.78 -6.04 -5.90
C PRO A 79 -8.41 -5.51 -7.20
N ASN A 80 -8.29 -4.20 -7.43
CA ASN A 80 -8.80 -3.59 -8.65
C ASN A 80 -7.92 -3.93 -9.88
N ILE A 81 -8.40 -3.57 -11.07
CA ILE A 81 -7.70 -3.87 -12.32
C ILE A 81 -6.29 -3.26 -12.40
N TYR A 82 -6.08 -2.08 -11.79
CA TYR A 82 -4.76 -1.45 -11.77
C TYR A 82 -3.76 -2.25 -10.95
N LEU A 83 -4.18 -2.69 -9.76
CA LEU A 83 -3.36 -3.50 -8.87
C LEU A 83 -3.02 -4.86 -9.49
N TRP A 84 -4.00 -5.51 -10.15
CA TRP A 84 -3.77 -6.71 -10.95
C TRP A 84 -2.75 -6.48 -12.07
N ASN A 85 -2.93 -5.42 -12.85
CA ASN A 85 -2.03 -5.10 -13.96
C ASN A 85 -0.61 -4.84 -13.47
N THR A 86 -0.45 -4.13 -12.35
CA THR A 86 0.86 -3.88 -11.75
C THR A 86 1.50 -5.16 -11.24
N GLN A 87 0.74 -6.04 -10.59
CA GLN A 87 1.24 -7.33 -10.12
C GLN A 87 1.69 -8.22 -11.28
N MET A 88 0.85 -8.36 -12.32
CA MET A 88 1.20 -9.12 -13.52
C MET A 88 2.43 -8.56 -14.21
N LYS A 89 2.48 -7.23 -14.41
CA LYS A 89 3.63 -6.57 -15.02
C LYS A 89 4.93 -6.91 -14.27
N GLY A 90 4.95 -6.76 -12.95
CA GLY A 90 6.15 -7.05 -12.16
C GLY A 90 6.54 -8.53 -12.08
N LEU A 91 5.63 -9.45 -12.40
CA LEU A 91 5.91 -10.89 -12.50
C LEU A 91 6.54 -11.31 -13.83
N PHE A 92 6.30 -10.53 -14.89
CA PHE A 92 6.79 -10.82 -16.24
C PHE A 92 7.98 -9.94 -16.68
N GLU A 93 8.37 -8.94 -15.85
CA GLU A 93 9.59 -8.13 -16.00
C GLU A 93 10.78 -8.75 -15.25
#